data_AF-A0A250X6I4-F1
#
_entry.id   AF-A0A250X6I4-F1
#
_cell.length_a   1.000
_cell.length_b   1.000
_cell.length_c   1.000
_cell.angle_alpha   90.00
_cell.angle_beta   90.00
_cell.angle_gamma   90.00
#
_symmetry.space_group_name_H-M   'P 1'
#
loop_
_entity.id
_entity.type
_entity.pdbx_description
1 polymer ?
#
loop_
_entity_poly.entity_id
_entity_poly.type
_entity_poly.pdbx_seq_one_letter_code
_entity_poly.pdbx_strand_id
1 'polypeptide(L)'
;MGCLCSTPAVEIATPSAVIAPSAHVKPSSNEDELTLPDSTLIWEPIVPLTERAVHPLFLSAVCQLEVVLPDRGSVKLADLYTYEVVFHFIKKHTEDTQISLVETLALMLLEDEETKAIMRPSSSSIPHSRPSSSSGRDSASSLTDISISIRHNFQARSPKEALRNILEKYVTWAGGAKPFHGPTNYFLSHAWSYKLGDLRDMCKQHYETVSGSEYKYFPIFYWIDIFAVAQNFTGDFQKHPDGNFPAVIRVSEGVVFTIHPWKNAIAPSRIWCLFEAVTAVEFGVNLELLVESEFRNTKMSKQQLLNSLQEAVSGLDVSKAKATVESDREMIIGMVKKREGGV
;
A
#
# COMPACT_ATOMS: atom_id res chain seq x y z
N MET A 1 -22.30 42.18 -26.00
CA MET A 1 -21.85 43.14 -27.03
C MET A 1 -21.90 44.54 -26.45
N GLY A 2 -20.79 45.28 -26.58
CA GLY A 2 -20.63 46.66 -26.10
C GLY A 2 -20.10 46.74 -24.66
N CYS A 3 -19.20 47.64 -24.29
CA CYS A 3 -18.31 48.55 -25.02
C CYS A 3 -17.27 49.03 -23.99
N LEU A 4 -16.09 49.37 -24.48
CA LEU A 4 -14.92 49.90 -23.80
C LEU A 4 -15.19 51.15 -22.92
N CYS A 5 -14.52 51.22 -21.76
CA CYS A 5 -14.04 52.47 -21.16
C CYS A 5 -12.71 52.21 -20.42
N SER A 6 -11.71 53.03 -20.75
CA SER A 6 -10.30 52.92 -20.40
C SER A 6 -9.92 53.80 -19.21
N THR A 7 -8.84 53.43 -18.51
CA THR A 7 -7.71 54.23 -17.93
C THR A 7 -7.22 53.64 -16.58
N PRO A 8 -5.98 53.93 -16.11
CA PRO A 8 -4.72 54.06 -16.82
C PRO A 8 -3.60 53.16 -16.24
N ALA A 9 -2.49 53.05 -16.99
CA ALA A 9 -1.26 52.39 -16.58
C ALA A 9 -0.51 53.17 -15.48
N VAL A 10 0.08 52.44 -14.54
CA VAL A 10 1.12 52.94 -13.62
C VAL A 10 2.34 52.06 -13.81
N GLU A 11 3.45 52.69 -14.15
CA GLU A 11 4.75 52.06 -14.38
C GLU A 11 5.78 52.66 -13.40
N ILE A 12 6.80 51.85 -13.10
CA ILE A 12 8.14 52.17 -12.57
C ILE A 12 8.29 52.27 -11.04
N ALA A 13 9.02 51.29 -10.46
CA ALA A 13 10.40 51.48 -10.00
C ALA A 13 11.01 50.16 -9.46
N THR A 14 12.09 49.70 -10.11
CA THR A 14 13.07 48.75 -9.55
C THR A 14 14.17 49.50 -8.80
N PRO A 15 14.85 48.83 -7.86
CA PRO A 15 16.28 49.06 -7.70
C PRO A 15 17.08 47.76 -7.76
N SER A 16 18.05 47.74 -8.67
CA SER A 16 19.21 46.86 -8.64
C SER A 16 20.18 47.33 -7.54
N ALA A 17 20.73 46.39 -6.77
CA ALA A 17 21.98 46.61 -6.04
C ALA A 17 22.86 45.36 -6.18
N VAL A 18 23.93 45.54 -6.95
CA VAL A 18 25.06 44.64 -7.14
C VAL A 18 26.04 44.86 -5.98
N ILE A 19 26.49 43.79 -5.32
CA ILE A 19 27.68 43.80 -4.45
C ILE A 19 28.62 42.69 -4.91
N ALA A 20 29.85 43.09 -5.22
CA ALA A 20 30.96 42.27 -5.71
C ALA A 20 31.66 41.47 -4.59
N PRO A 21 32.48 40.44 -4.93
CA PRO A 21 33.14 39.58 -3.96
C PRO A 21 34.59 40.02 -3.65
N SER A 22 35.02 39.88 -2.39
CA SER A 22 36.43 39.65 -2.03
C SER A 22 36.61 39.41 -0.53
N ALA A 23 37.23 38.29 -0.16
CA ALA A 23 38.59 38.30 0.40
C ALA A 23 39.06 36.87 0.69
N HIS A 24 40.27 36.58 0.22
CA HIS A 24 41.07 35.40 0.54
C HIS A 24 41.38 35.28 2.03
N VAL A 25 41.24 34.07 2.58
CA VAL A 25 41.94 33.63 3.80
C VAL A 25 42.65 32.31 3.47
N LYS A 26 43.96 32.26 3.75
CA LYS A 26 44.83 31.09 3.59
C LYS A 26 44.52 30.00 4.64
N PRO A 27 44.84 28.72 4.37
CA PRO A 27 44.55 27.62 5.27
C PRO A 27 45.60 27.55 6.40
N SER A 28 45.14 27.43 7.65
CA SER A 28 45.98 26.99 8.76
C SER A 28 45.72 25.52 9.02
N SER A 29 46.75 24.72 8.82
CA SER A 29 46.88 23.32 9.23
C SER A 29 46.68 23.18 10.74
N ASN A 30 45.71 22.37 11.13
CA ASN A 30 45.78 21.58 12.35
C ASN A 30 45.13 20.23 12.04
N GLU A 31 45.97 19.21 11.97
CA GLU A 31 45.61 17.81 12.04
C GLU A 31 45.06 17.58 13.45
N ASP A 32 43.74 17.47 13.57
CA ASP A 32 43.10 16.74 14.66
C ASP A 32 42.29 15.62 14.03
N GLU A 33 42.86 14.43 14.17
CA GLU A 33 42.33 13.13 13.81
C GLU A 33 41.05 12.87 14.61
N LEU A 34 39.92 13.38 14.10
CA LEU A 34 38.59 13.02 14.58
C LEU A 34 38.12 11.79 13.81
N THR A 35 38.40 10.61 14.35
CA THR A 35 37.82 9.34 13.89
C THR A 35 36.30 9.38 14.06
N LEU A 36 35.58 9.66 12.98
CA LEU A 36 34.14 9.37 12.87
C LEU A 36 33.97 7.90 12.46
N PRO A 37 33.28 7.05 13.22
CA PRO A 37 32.69 5.86 12.65
C PRO A 37 31.43 6.30 11.89
N ASP A 38 31.62 6.85 10.69
CA ASP A 38 30.50 7.13 9.79
C ASP A 38 30.18 5.86 9.00
N SER A 39 29.51 4.92 9.66
CA SER A 39 28.71 3.93 8.97
C SER A 39 27.24 4.26 9.20
N THR A 40 26.83 5.47 8.82
CA THR A 40 25.50 5.64 8.27
C THR A 40 25.45 4.87 6.95
N LEU A 41 25.32 3.55 7.05
CA LEU A 41 24.76 2.74 5.98
C LEU A 41 23.33 3.25 5.79
N ILE A 42 23.18 4.30 5.00
CA ILE A 42 21.94 4.62 4.34
C ILE A 42 21.71 3.43 3.44
N TRP A 43 20.97 2.44 3.95
CA TRP A 43 20.49 1.35 3.12
C TRP A 43 19.59 2.01 2.07
N GLU A 44 20.08 2.05 0.83
CA GLU A 44 19.21 2.37 -0.29
C GLU A 44 18.05 1.37 -0.27
N PRO A 45 16.80 1.85 -0.31
CA PRO A 45 15.66 0.95 -0.30
C PRO A 45 15.72 0.04 -1.53
N ILE A 46 15.51 -1.26 -1.32
CA ILE A 46 15.54 -2.25 -2.41
C ILE A 46 14.41 -1.98 -3.41
N VAL A 47 13.27 -1.55 -2.87
CA VAL A 47 12.11 -1.11 -3.66
C VAL A 47 11.80 0.32 -3.22
N PRO A 48 11.77 1.31 -4.13
CA PRO A 48 11.37 2.67 -3.80
C PRO A 48 10.00 2.69 -3.11
N LEU A 49 9.78 3.61 -2.17
CA LEU A 49 8.53 3.67 -1.39
C LEU A 49 7.26 3.71 -2.27
N THR A 50 7.33 4.41 -3.41
CA THR A 50 6.25 4.54 -4.41
C THR A 50 6.07 3.30 -5.29
N GLU A 51 6.96 2.31 -5.20
CA GLU A 51 6.90 1.04 -5.94
C GLU A 51 6.57 -0.17 -5.04
N ARG A 52 6.23 0.11 -3.78
CA ARG A 52 5.80 -0.89 -2.80
C ARG A 52 4.28 -1.10 -2.75
N ALA A 53 3.57 -0.64 -3.77
CA ALA A 53 2.14 -0.87 -3.88
C ALA A 53 1.87 -2.32 -4.32
N VAL A 54 0.79 -2.93 -3.85
CA VAL A 54 0.49 -4.35 -4.06
C VAL A 54 -0.77 -4.56 -4.92
N HIS A 55 -0.79 -5.63 -5.69
CA HIS A 55 -1.97 -6.00 -6.48
C HIS A 55 -3.06 -6.60 -5.57
N PRO A 56 -4.37 -6.45 -5.85
CA PRO A 56 -5.44 -7.02 -5.01
C PRO A 56 -5.39 -8.55 -4.81
N LEU A 57 -4.82 -9.27 -5.79
CA LEU A 57 -4.58 -10.71 -5.66
C LEU A 57 -3.51 -11.03 -4.61
N PHE A 58 -2.54 -10.15 -4.39
CA PHE A 58 -1.55 -10.29 -3.32
C PHE A 58 -2.25 -10.22 -1.96
N LEU A 59 -3.08 -9.19 -1.76
CA LEU A 59 -3.86 -9.03 -0.54
C LEU A 59 -4.77 -10.25 -0.29
N SER A 60 -5.41 -10.74 -1.36
CA SER A 60 -6.20 -11.96 -1.27
C SER A 60 -5.34 -13.16 -0.83
N ALA A 61 -4.06 -13.25 -1.23
CA ALA A 61 -3.20 -14.41 -1.01
C ALA A 61 -2.73 -14.43 0.44
N VAL A 62 -2.36 -13.25 0.95
CA VAL A 62 -2.10 -13.01 2.38
C VAL A 62 -3.32 -13.39 3.22
N CYS A 63 -4.54 -13.03 2.81
CA CYS A 63 -5.77 -13.40 3.53
C CYS A 63 -6.00 -14.93 3.65
N GLN A 64 -5.38 -15.77 2.81
CA GLN A 64 -5.50 -17.23 2.90
C GLN A 64 -4.46 -17.87 3.82
N LEU A 65 -3.57 -17.10 4.43
CA LEU A 65 -2.62 -17.61 5.39
C LEU A 65 -3.25 -17.75 6.76
N GLU A 66 -2.64 -18.59 7.58
CA GLU A 66 -3.03 -18.81 8.97
C GLU A 66 -1.83 -18.53 9.89
N VAL A 67 -2.13 -18.05 11.09
CA VAL A 67 -1.17 -17.96 12.20
C VAL A 67 -1.73 -18.71 13.40
N VAL A 68 -0.84 -19.30 14.18
CA VAL A 68 -1.21 -19.96 15.43
C VAL A 68 -1.06 -18.96 16.57
N LEU A 69 -2.17 -18.66 17.24
CA LEU A 69 -2.23 -17.77 18.39
C LEU A 69 -2.39 -18.59 19.69
N PRO A 70 -1.74 -18.20 20.80
CA PRO A 70 -1.77 -18.97 22.05
C PRO A 70 -3.19 -19.22 22.61
N ASP A 71 -4.11 -18.28 22.40
CA ASP A 71 -5.46 -18.26 22.94
C ASP A 71 -6.54 -18.69 21.94
N ARG A 72 -6.26 -18.61 20.62
CA ARG A 72 -7.23 -18.86 19.55
C ARG A 72 -6.90 -20.01 18.62
N GLY A 73 -5.73 -20.64 18.76
CA GLY A 73 -5.30 -21.71 17.86
C GLY A 73 -4.98 -21.19 16.46
N SER A 74 -5.24 -21.99 15.41
CA SER A 74 -5.03 -21.56 14.02
C SER A 74 -6.13 -20.59 13.59
N VAL A 75 -5.74 -19.39 13.17
CA VAL A 75 -6.65 -18.33 12.72
C VAL A 75 -6.18 -17.81 11.37
N LYS A 76 -7.09 -17.62 10.41
CA LYS A 76 -6.76 -17.00 9.14
C LYS A 76 -6.43 -15.52 9.33
N LEU A 77 -5.44 -15.03 8.58
CA LEU A 77 -5.11 -13.60 8.58
C LEU A 77 -6.31 -12.73 8.18
N ALA A 78 -7.21 -13.24 7.33
CA ALA A 78 -8.45 -12.55 6.97
C ALA A 78 -9.37 -12.23 8.16
N ASP A 79 -9.34 -13.07 9.21
CA ASP A 79 -10.23 -12.95 10.37
C ASP A 79 -9.64 -12.07 11.48
N LEU A 80 -8.35 -11.73 11.36
CA LEU A 80 -7.64 -10.85 12.27
C LEU A 80 -7.82 -9.39 11.89
N TYR A 81 -7.79 -8.52 12.89
CA TYR A 81 -7.65 -7.09 12.66
C TYR A 81 -6.29 -6.79 12.00
N THR A 82 -6.20 -5.77 11.16
CA THR A 82 -4.95 -5.50 10.44
C THR A 82 -3.80 -5.16 11.40
N TYR A 83 -4.06 -4.54 12.56
CA TYR A 83 -3.03 -4.41 13.61
C TYR A 83 -2.54 -5.76 14.13
N GLU A 84 -3.41 -6.76 14.31
CA GLU A 84 -3.01 -8.10 14.73
C GLU A 84 -2.18 -8.81 13.65
N VAL A 85 -2.52 -8.59 12.37
CA VAL A 85 -1.70 -9.08 11.24
C VAL A 85 -0.31 -8.45 11.28
N VAL A 86 -0.20 -7.15 11.57
CA VAL A 86 1.10 -6.49 11.76
C VAL A 86 1.90 -7.18 12.86
N PHE A 87 1.32 -7.35 14.06
CA PHE A 87 2.05 -7.90 15.22
C PHE A 87 2.36 -9.39 15.12
N HIS A 88 1.42 -10.20 14.63
CA HIS A 88 1.54 -11.66 14.67
C HIS A 88 2.10 -12.26 13.37
N PHE A 89 2.08 -11.50 12.27
CA PHE A 89 2.60 -11.94 10.99
C PHE A 89 3.69 -11.03 10.48
N ILE A 90 3.40 -9.77 10.13
CA ILE A 90 4.34 -8.91 9.37
C ILE A 90 5.63 -8.68 10.15
N LYS A 91 5.56 -8.25 11.42
CA LYS A 91 6.73 -8.01 12.26
C LYS A 91 7.62 -9.23 12.39
N LYS A 92 7.03 -10.41 12.63
CA LYS A 92 7.76 -11.68 12.74
C LYS A 92 8.49 -12.06 11.45
N HIS A 93 7.95 -11.71 10.29
CA HIS A 93 8.53 -12.07 9.00
C HIS A 93 9.45 -10.99 8.42
N THR A 94 9.58 -9.86 9.10
CA THR A 94 10.45 -8.72 8.72
C THR A 94 11.45 -8.39 9.83
N GLU A 95 11.56 -9.25 10.86
CA GLU A 95 12.41 -9.01 12.03
C GLU A 95 13.90 -9.04 11.67
N ASP A 96 14.31 -9.98 10.81
CA ASP A 96 15.70 -10.10 10.41
C ASP A 96 16.14 -8.99 9.44
N THR A 97 15.22 -8.51 8.60
CA THR A 97 15.52 -7.55 7.54
C THR A 97 15.29 -6.11 7.96
N GLN A 98 14.39 -5.84 8.92
CA GLN A 98 14.01 -4.51 9.39
C GLN A 98 13.48 -3.57 8.29
N ILE A 99 13.02 -4.14 7.16
CA ILE A 99 12.41 -3.42 6.04
C ILE A 99 10.92 -3.78 5.90
N SER A 100 10.25 -3.20 4.91
CA SER A 100 8.84 -3.50 4.63
C SER A 100 8.61 -4.97 4.22
N LEU A 101 7.36 -5.45 4.32
CA LEU A 101 7.02 -6.81 3.87
C LEU A 101 7.25 -6.96 2.36
N VAL A 102 6.91 -5.94 1.59
CA VAL A 102 7.09 -5.93 0.13
C VAL A 102 8.56 -6.02 -0.24
N GLU A 103 9.44 -5.26 0.40
CA GLU A 103 10.88 -5.36 0.15
C GLU A 103 11.47 -6.69 0.61
N THR A 104 11.00 -7.23 1.74
CA THR A 104 11.45 -8.55 2.20
C THR A 104 11.12 -9.63 1.17
N LEU A 105 9.93 -9.59 0.57
CA LEU A 105 9.56 -10.49 -0.52
C LEU A 105 10.39 -10.23 -1.80
N ALA A 106 10.68 -8.97 -2.12
CA ALA A 106 11.52 -8.61 -3.27
C ALA A 106 12.97 -9.11 -3.10
N LEU A 107 13.55 -8.98 -1.90
CA LEU A 107 14.85 -9.55 -1.56
C LEU A 107 14.87 -11.07 -1.72
N MET A 108 13.86 -11.75 -1.19
CA MET A 108 13.76 -13.21 -1.33
C MET A 108 13.76 -13.64 -2.80
N LEU A 109 13.10 -12.87 -3.66
CA LEU A 109 13.13 -13.11 -5.10
C LEU A 109 14.49 -12.86 -5.73
N LEU A 110 15.27 -11.90 -5.24
CA LEU A 110 16.64 -11.68 -5.73
C LEU A 110 17.58 -12.82 -5.31
N GLU A 111 17.38 -13.36 -4.11
CA GLU A 111 18.23 -14.39 -3.51
C GLU A 111 17.91 -15.82 -3.94
N ASP A 112 16.66 -16.13 -4.29
CA ASP A 112 16.19 -17.51 -4.45
C ASP A 112 15.75 -17.83 -5.90
N GLU A 113 16.51 -18.67 -6.60
CA GLU A 113 16.19 -19.12 -7.96
C GLU A 113 14.85 -19.86 -8.07
N GLU A 114 14.41 -20.55 -7.02
CA GLU A 114 13.09 -21.22 -7.00
C GLU A 114 11.98 -20.18 -6.98
N THR A 115 12.15 -19.14 -6.16
CA THR A 115 11.20 -18.03 -6.09
C THR A 115 11.21 -17.22 -7.40
N LYS A 116 12.38 -17.04 -8.04
CA LYS A 116 12.46 -16.49 -9.40
C LYS A 116 11.76 -17.36 -10.42
N ALA A 117 11.84 -18.69 -10.32
CA ALA A 117 11.18 -19.61 -11.23
C ALA A 117 9.65 -19.50 -11.13
N ILE A 118 9.11 -19.33 -9.92
CA ILE A 118 7.68 -19.05 -9.69
C ILE A 118 7.25 -17.76 -10.44
N MET A 119 8.15 -16.77 -10.53
CA MET A 119 7.91 -15.49 -11.20
C MET A 119 8.49 -15.38 -12.62
N ARG A 120 8.97 -16.47 -13.24
CA ARG A 120 9.32 -16.46 -14.67
C ARG A 120 8.06 -16.68 -15.50
N PRO A 121 7.82 -15.91 -16.57
CA PRO A 121 6.71 -16.19 -17.48
C PRO A 121 6.85 -17.62 -18.00
N SER A 122 5.79 -18.42 -17.86
CA SER A 122 5.71 -19.68 -18.56
C SER A 122 5.85 -19.37 -20.04
N SER A 123 6.83 -19.97 -20.69
CA SER A 123 6.98 -19.90 -22.14
C SER A 123 5.86 -20.70 -22.79
N SER A 124 4.63 -20.20 -22.71
CA SER A 124 3.57 -20.52 -23.64
C SER A 124 3.48 -19.37 -24.63
N SER A 125 4.25 -19.52 -25.71
CA SER A 125 3.91 -18.93 -26.99
C SER A 125 2.40 -19.02 -27.21
N ILE A 126 1.73 -17.89 -27.39
CA ILE A 126 0.37 -17.84 -27.94
C ILE A 126 0.44 -18.49 -29.33
N PRO A 127 -0.16 -19.66 -29.59
CA PRO A 127 -0.19 -20.20 -30.93
C PRO A 127 -1.36 -19.55 -31.65
N HIS A 128 -1.07 -18.58 -32.52
CA HIS A 128 -1.93 -18.35 -33.67
C HIS A 128 -1.69 -19.49 -34.67
N SER A 129 -2.52 -20.53 -34.62
CA SER A 129 -2.57 -21.53 -35.67
C SER A 129 -3.98 -22.06 -35.89
N ARG A 130 -4.48 -21.82 -37.11
CA ARG A 130 -5.68 -22.41 -37.72
C ARG A 130 -5.57 -23.95 -37.76
N PRO A 131 -6.71 -24.67 -37.82
CA PRO A 131 -6.72 -26.12 -37.68
C PRO A 131 -6.32 -26.82 -38.98
N SER A 132 -5.51 -27.87 -38.85
CA SER A 132 -5.42 -28.94 -39.84
C SER A 132 -5.29 -30.29 -39.14
N SER A 133 -6.11 -31.21 -39.61
CA SER A 133 -6.28 -32.62 -39.26
C SER A 133 -5.02 -33.49 -39.41
N SER A 134 -4.80 -34.47 -38.52
CA SER A 134 -5.03 -35.93 -38.78
C SER A 134 -4.16 -36.88 -37.92
N SER A 135 -4.85 -37.86 -37.28
CA SER A 135 -4.53 -39.31 -37.11
C SER A 135 -3.36 -39.88 -36.27
N GLY A 136 -3.73 -40.84 -35.38
CA GLY A 136 -2.96 -42.06 -34.95
C GLY A 136 -2.53 -42.09 -33.47
N ARG A 137 -3.17 -42.81 -32.51
CA ARG A 137 -3.02 -44.25 -32.09
C ARG A 137 -1.56 -44.65 -31.75
N ASP A 138 -1.15 -45.37 -30.69
CA ASP A 138 -1.69 -46.09 -29.51
C ASP A 138 -0.51 -46.14 -28.47
N SER A 139 -0.63 -46.30 -27.15
CA SER A 139 -0.70 -47.59 -26.42
C SER A 139 -0.45 -47.37 -24.92
N ALA A 140 -1.00 -48.25 -24.07
CA ALA A 140 -1.04 -48.19 -22.60
C ALA A 140 0.05 -49.02 -21.86
N SER A 141 0.25 -48.70 -20.58
CA SER A 141 0.60 -49.55 -19.39
C SER A 141 1.39 -48.67 -18.38
N SER A 142 1.28 -48.74 -17.06
CA SER A 142 0.84 -49.75 -16.10
C SER A 142 0.47 -49.07 -14.77
N LEU A 143 -0.56 -49.57 -14.10
CA LEU A 143 -0.97 -49.23 -12.73
C LEU A 143 -0.30 -50.18 -11.72
N THR A 144 0.36 -49.63 -10.71
CA THR A 144 0.56 -50.12 -9.31
C THR A 144 1.35 -49.01 -8.59
N ASP A 145 1.15 -48.58 -7.35
CA ASP A 145 0.36 -49.04 -6.23
C ASP A 145 0.07 -47.82 -5.32
N ILE A 146 -1.08 -47.85 -4.67
CA ILE A 146 -1.53 -46.86 -3.68
C ILE A 146 -0.87 -47.15 -2.34
N SER A 147 -0.11 -46.20 -1.79
CA SER A 147 0.03 -46.05 -0.34
C SER A 147 -0.22 -44.58 0.04
N ILE A 148 -1.48 -44.29 0.32
CA ILE A 148 -1.92 -43.07 1.00
C ILE A 148 -1.59 -43.23 2.48
N SER A 149 -0.66 -42.43 2.99
CA SER A 149 -0.83 -41.70 4.26
C SER A 149 0.34 -40.74 4.45
N ILE A 150 0.18 -39.49 4.04
CA ILE A 150 0.94 -38.40 4.64
C ILE A 150 -0.06 -37.35 5.11
N ARG A 151 -0.33 -37.37 6.43
CA ARG A 151 -0.88 -36.21 7.12
C ARG A 151 0.17 -35.10 7.08
N HIS A 152 0.07 -34.20 6.11
CA HIS A 152 0.78 -32.92 6.17
C HIS A 152 0.00 -31.97 7.07
N ASN A 153 0.40 -31.90 8.33
CA ASN A 153 0.08 -30.77 9.21
C ASN A 153 0.67 -29.50 8.58
N PHE A 154 -0.18 -28.57 8.17
CA PHE A 154 0.21 -27.26 7.67
C PHE A 154 0.59 -26.36 8.86
N GLN A 155 1.87 -26.42 9.25
CA GLN A 155 2.56 -25.35 9.97
C GLN A 155 3.69 -24.93 9.03
N ALA A 156 3.70 -23.68 8.57
CA ALA A 156 4.90 -23.16 7.89
C ALA A 156 6.07 -23.27 8.89
N ARG A 157 7.11 -24.03 8.54
CA ARG A 157 8.21 -24.37 9.45
C ARG A 157 9.36 -23.35 9.43
N SER A 158 9.23 -22.25 8.68
CA SER A 158 10.13 -21.08 8.78
C SER A 158 9.47 -19.81 8.20
N PRO A 159 9.89 -18.60 8.61
CA PRO A 159 9.42 -17.34 8.00
C PRO A 159 9.54 -17.32 6.47
N LYS A 160 10.64 -17.89 5.94
CA LYS A 160 10.89 -17.99 4.49
C LYS A 160 9.82 -18.83 3.78
N GLU A 161 9.39 -19.95 4.37
CA GLU A 161 8.36 -20.81 3.79
C GLU A 161 6.98 -20.13 3.77
N ALA A 162 6.63 -19.39 4.83
CA ALA A 162 5.38 -18.62 4.87
C ALA A 162 5.35 -17.52 3.78
N LEU A 163 6.46 -16.84 3.55
CA LEU A 163 6.59 -15.83 2.50
C LEU A 163 6.56 -16.46 1.10
N ARG A 164 7.18 -17.63 0.89
CA ARG A 164 7.04 -18.40 -0.37
C ARG A 164 5.60 -18.78 -0.65
N ASN A 165 4.87 -19.25 0.35
CA ASN A 165 3.44 -19.58 0.21
C ASN A 165 2.60 -18.38 -0.26
N ILE A 166 2.97 -17.14 0.10
CA ILE A 166 2.30 -15.93 -0.43
C ILE A 166 2.55 -15.80 -1.93
N LEU A 167 3.82 -15.90 -2.36
CA LEU A 167 4.20 -15.74 -3.76
C LEU A 167 3.59 -16.82 -4.65
N GLU A 168 3.59 -18.08 -4.21
CA GLU A 168 2.96 -19.19 -4.93
C GLU A 168 1.45 -18.99 -5.09
N LYS A 169 0.74 -18.62 -4.01
CA LYS A 169 -0.70 -18.35 -4.06
C LYS A 169 -1.00 -17.17 -4.98
N TYR A 170 -0.21 -16.10 -4.88
CA TYR A 170 -0.33 -14.95 -5.76
C TYR A 170 -0.16 -15.33 -7.23
N VAL A 171 0.94 -16.00 -7.59
CA VAL A 171 1.25 -16.41 -8.97
C VAL A 171 0.18 -17.34 -9.52
N THR A 172 -0.29 -18.29 -8.72
CA THR A 172 -1.37 -19.19 -9.09
C THR A 172 -2.62 -18.41 -9.48
N TRP A 173 -3.02 -17.43 -8.67
CA TRP A 173 -4.19 -16.61 -8.98
C TRP A 173 -3.98 -15.58 -10.07
N ALA A 174 -2.74 -15.12 -10.24
CA ALA A 174 -2.35 -14.24 -11.33
C ALA A 174 -2.27 -14.96 -12.68
N GLY A 175 -2.51 -16.27 -12.72
CA GLY A 175 -2.45 -17.08 -13.93
C GLY A 175 -1.03 -17.20 -14.48
N GLY A 176 -0.01 -17.11 -13.62
CA GLY A 176 1.40 -17.12 -13.97
C GLY A 176 2.17 -15.96 -13.35
N ALA A 177 3.36 -15.70 -13.89
CA ALA A 177 4.30 -14.71 -13.39
C ALA A 177 3.88 -13.27 -13.67
N LYS A 178 3.10 -12.69 -12.75
CA LYS A 178 2.82 -11.26 -12.73
C LYS A 178 3.59 -10.59 -11.58
N PRO A 179 3.90 -9.29 -11.68
CA PRO A 179 4.49 -8.56 -10.57
C PRO A 179 3.46 -8.42 -9.43
N PHE A 180 3.78 -8.93 -8.24
CA PHE A 180 2.88 -8.83 -7.07
C PHE A 180 2.87 -7.43 -6.45
N HIS A 181 3.94 -6.67 -6.69
CA HIS A 181 4.07 -5.26 -6.33
C HIS A 181 4.45 -4.41 -7.56
N GLY A 182 4.29 -3.09 -7.45
CA GLY A 182 4.55 -2.17 -8.55
C GLY A 182 4.35 -0.70 -8.15
N PRO A 183 4.40 0.23 -9.12
CA PRO A 183 4.18 1.65 -8.87
C PRO A 183 2.78 1.90 -8.33
N THR A 184 2.66 2.82 -7.37
CA THR A 184 1.38 3.21 -6.77
C THR A 184 0.42 3.80 -7.82
N ASN A 185 -0.72 3.14 -8.05
CA ASN A 185 -1.86 3.76 -8.71
C ASN A 185 -2.77 4.44 -7.68
N TYR A 186 -3.11 3.71 -6.61
CA TYR A 186 -4.01 4.20 -5.58
C TYR A 186 -3.40 4.08 -4.19
N PHE A 187 -3.56 5.11 -3.36
CA PHE A 187 -3.28 5.04 -1.93
C PHE A 187 -4.53 4.54 -1.20
N LEU A 188 -4.46 3.44 -0.45
CA LEU A 188 -5.61 2.87 0.26
C LEU A 188 -5.61 3.27 1.73
N SER A 189 -6.39 4.30 2.06
CA SER A 189 -6.56 4.82 3.42
C SER A 189 -7.57 3.98 4.21
N HIS A 190 -7.11 3.37 5.30
CA HIS A 190 -7.91 2.44 6.10
C HIS A 190 -7.57 2.47 7.58
N ALA A 191 -8.53 2.06 8.43
CA ALA A 191 -8.29 1.93 9.85
C ALA A 191 -7.62 0.59 10.16
N TRP A 192 -6.58 0.61 10.99
CA TRP A 192 -5.90 -0.63 11.41
C TRP A 192 -6.77 -1.57 12.26
N SER A 193 -7.92 -1.09 12.74
CA SER A 193 -8.92 -1.87 13.47
C SER A 193 -9.94 -2.55 12.55
N TYR A 194 -9.76 -2.52 11.24
CA TYR A 194 -10.54 -3.34 10.32
C TYR A 194 -10.01 -4.77 10.30
N LYS A 195 -10.87 -5.73 9.98
CA LYS A 195 -10.39 -7.07 9.62
C LYS A 195 -9.68 -7.00 8.27
N LEU A 196 -8.61 -7.79 8.10
CA LEU A 196 -7.90 -7.84 6.83
C LEU A 196 -8.82 -8.34 5.69
N GLY A 197 -9.74 -9.27 5.99
CA GLY A 197 -10.74 -9.76 5.04
C GLY A 197 -11.64 -8.64 4.50
N ASP A 198 -12.10 -7.74 5.36
CA ASP A 198 -12.92 -6.59 4.96
C ASP A 198 -12.12 -5.63 4.07
N LEU A 199 -10.86 -5.35 4.44
CA LEU A 199 -9.96 -4.53 3.63
C LEU A 199 -9.74 -5.14 2.24
N ARG A 200 -9.54 -6.47 2.19
CA ARG A 200 -9.40 -7.23 0.94
C ARG A 200 -10.64 -7.13 0.07
N ASP A 201 -11.83 -7.25 0.65
CA ASP A 201 -13.08 -7.18 -0.10
C ASP A 201 -13.35 -5.77 -0.63
N MET A 202 -13.06 -4.74 0.18
CA MET A 202 -13.12 -3.33 -0.26
C MET A 202 -12.12 -3.05 -1.39
N CYS A 203 -10.85 -3.42 -1.23
CA CYS A 203 -9.82 -3.23 -2.26
C CYS A 203 -10.21 -3.93 -3.57
N LYS A 204 -10.74 -5.15 -3.48
CA LYS A 204 -11.26 -5.89 -4.64
C LYS A 204 -12.46 -5.19 -5.28
N GLN A 205 -13.41 -4.69 -4.48
CA GLN A 205 -14.56 -3.93 -4.98
C GLN A 205 -14.13 -2.67 -5.75
N HIS A 206 -13.15 -1.94 -5.23
CA HIS A 206 -12.60 -0.78 -5.93
C HIS A 206 -11.95 -1.22 -7.23
N TYR A 207 -11.06 -2.22 -7.18
CA TYR A 207 -10.40 -2.79 -8.34
C TYR A 207 -11.36 -3.16 -9.47
N GLU A 208 -12.42 -3.90 -9.16
CA GLU A 208 -13.43 -4.31 -10.16
C GLU A 208 -14.20 -3.11 -10.76
N THR A 209 -14.32 -2.01 -10.01
CA THR A 209 -14.92 -0.77 -10.50
C THR A 209 -14.01 -0.05 -11.50
N VAL A 210 -12.70 0.01 -11.23
CA VAL A 210 -11.73 0.74 -12.05
C VAL A 210 -11.16 -0.06 -13.22
N SER A 211 -10.96 -1.38 -13.07
CA SER A 211 -10.43 -2.24 -14.15
C SER A 211 -11.46 -2.52 -15.25
N GLY A 212 -12.74 -2.28 -14.96
CA GLY A 212 -13.85 -2.85 -15.71
C GLY A 212 -13.95 -4.38 -15.53
N SER A 213 -15.10 -4.95 -15.86
CA SER A 213 -15.37 -6.40 -15.70
C SER A 213 -14.57 -7.29 -16.66
N GLU A 214 -13.86 -6.71 -17.63
CA GLU A 214 -13.21 -7.45 -18.72
C GLU A 214 -11.73 -7.73 -18.48
N TYR A 215 -11.05 -7.00 -17.59
CA TYR A 215 -9.60 -7.09 -17.40
C TYR A 215 -9.22 -7.44 -15.96
N LYS A 216 -9.37 -8.72 -15.59
CA LYS A 216 -9.03 -9.28 -14.27
C LYS A 216 -7.57 -9.07 -13.81
N TYR A 217 -6.71 -8.57 -14.71
CA TYR A 217 -5.28 -8.35 -14.47
C TYR A 217 -4.79 -7.01 -15.02
N PHE A 218 -5.68 -6.02 -15.16
CA PHE A 218 -5.22 -4.65 -15.41
C PHE A 218 -4.31 -4.24 -14.24
N PRO A 219 -3.08 -3.75 -14.49
CA PRO A 219 -2.06 -3.57 -13.46
C PRO A 219 -2.40 -2.34 -12.61
N ILE A 220 -3.28 -2.54 -11.62
CA ILE A 220 -3.64 -1.53 -10.62
C ILE A 220 -3.07 -1.98 -9.29
N PHE A 221 -2.16 -1.18 -8.75
CA PHE A 221 -1.51 -1.42 -7.48
C PHE A 221 -1.98 -0.44 -6.42
N TYR A 222 -2.18 -0.97 -5.21
CA TYR A 222 -2.66 -0.26 -4.05
C TYR A 222 -1.53 -0.14 -3.06
N TRP A 223 -1.15 1.10 -2.73
CA TRP A 223 -0.24 1.36 -1.65
C TRP A 223 -1.00 1.22 -0.34
N ILE A 224 -0.60 0.25 0.47
CA ILE A 224 -1.23 -0.07 1.76
C ILE A 224 -0.12 -0.03 2.81
N ASP A 225 -0.24 0.90 3.76
CA ASP A 225 0.80 1.23 4.74
C ASP A 225 1.35 0.02 5.49
N ILE A 226 0.50 -0.92 5.93
CA ILE A 226 0.92 -2.11 6.68
C ILE A 226 1.92 -3.00 5.90
N PHE A 227 1.90 -2.97 4.56
CA PHE A 227 2.79 -3.76 3.72
C PHE A 227 3.98 -2.97 3.18
N ALA A 228 3.77 -1.68 2.90
CA ALA A 228 4.76 -0.82 2.24
C ALA A 228 5.74 -0.15 3.21
N VAL A 229 5.36 -0.03 4.49
CA VAL A 229 6.16 0.59 5.55
C VAL A 229 6.84 -0.49 6.40
N ALA A 230 8.09 -0.25 6.79
CA ALA A 230 8.86 -1.08 7.72
C ALA A 230 8.25 -1.09 9.12
N GLN A 231 7.48 -2.13 9.45
CA GLN A 231 6.71 -2.18 10.69
C GLN A 231 7.55 -2.37 11.96
N ASN A 232 8.79 -2.87 11.83
CA ASN A 232 9.70 -3.10 12.95
C ASN A 232 10.47 -1.86 13.41
N PHE A 233 10.29 -0.72 12.74
CA PHE A 233 10.93 0.52 13.16
C PHE A 233 10.58 0.88 14.61
N THR A 234 11.60 1.29 15.36
CA THR A 234 11.46 1.80 16.73
C THR A 234 11.99 3.23 16.77
N GLY A 235 11.18 4.16 17.26
CA GLY A 235 11.56 5.57 17.33
C GLY A 235 10.43 6.53 16.97
N ASP A 236 10.80 7.79 16.77
CA ASP A 236 9.89 8.85 16.33
C ASP A 236 9.49 8.62 14.87
N PHE A 237 8.17 8.60 14.60
CA PHE A 237 7.64 8.41 13.26
C PHE A 237 8.12 9.49 12.27
N GLN A 238 8.42 10.70 12.72
CA GLN A 238 8.98 11.76 11.85
C GLN A 238 10.36 11.39 11.28
N LYS A 239 11.06 10.44 11.92
CA LYS A 239 12.35 9.92 11.49
C LYS A 239 12.22 8.55 10.82
N HIS A 240 10.99 8.06 10.64
CA HIS A 240 10.74 6.80 9.98
C HIS A 240 11.21 6.90 8.51
N PRO A 241 12.03 5.96 8.01
CA PRO A 241 12.54 6.02 6.63
C PRO A 241 11.41 6.05 5.59
N ASP A 242 10.32 5.34 5.89
CA ASP A 242 9.11 5.29 5.06
C ASP A 242 8.02 6.32 5.46
N GLY A 243 8.33 7.32 6.28
CA GLY A 243 7.36 8.28 6.82
C GLY A 243 6.81 9.30 5.81
N ASN A 244 7.30 9.30 4.56
CA ASN A 244 6.94 10.29 3.54
C ASN A 244 5.66 9.94 2.77
N PHE A 245 4.55 9.80 3.50
CA PHE A 245 3.23 9.51 2.96
C PHE A 245 2.76 10.58 1.95
N PRO A 246 3.00 11.90 2.16
CA PRO A 246 2.68 12.93 1.18
C PRO A 246 3.28 12.69 -0.21
N ALA A 247 4.52 12.18 -0.29
CA ALA A 247 5.14 11.88 -1.58
C ALA A 247 4.42 10.75 -2.33
N VAL A 248 3.96 9.72 -1.61
CA VAL A 248 3.19 8.62 -2.21
C VAL A 248 1.81 9.09 -2.65
N ILE A 249 1.11 9.86 -1.80
CA ILE A 249 -0.21 10.41 -2.12
C ILE A 249 -0.12 11.29 -3.38
N ARG A 250 0.88 12.16 -3.47
CA ARG A 250 1.07 13.08 -4.59
C ARG A 250 1.23 12.40 -5.96
N VAL A 251 1.81 11.21 -6.00
CA VAL A 251 1.98 10.44 -7.25
C VAL A 251 0.83 9.49 -7.54
N SER A 252 -0.12 9.34 -6.61
CA SER A 252 -1.28 8.46 -6.77
C SER A 252 -2.33 9.10 -7.69
N GLU A 253 -3.03 8.29 -8.46
CA GLU A 253 -4.21 8.68 -9.24
C GLU A 253 -5.38 9.09 -8.33
N GLY A 254 -5.46 8.45 -7.15
CA GLY A 254 -6.44 8.75 -6.12
C GLY A 254 -6.09 8.15 -4.76
N VAL A 255 -6.67 8.75 -3.72
CA VAL A 255 -6.75 8.18 -2.37
C VAL A 255 -8.10 7.52 -2.20
N VAL A 256 -8.09 6.19 -2.03
CA VAL A 256 -9.26 5.39 -1.72
C VAL A 256 -9.50 5.46 -0.22
N PHE A 257 -10.47 6.26 0.18
CA PHE A 257 -10.79 6.56 1.57
C PHE A 257 -11.95 5.70 2.06
N THR A 258 -11.65 4.74 2.94
CA THR A 258 -12.62 3.73 3.36
C THR A 258 -13.65 4.26 4.38
N ILE A 259 -14.92 3.97 4.14
CA ILE A 259 -16.06 4.30 5.00
C ILE A 259 -16.65 2.98 5.51
N HIS A 260 -16.01 2.41 6.53
CA HIS A 260 -16.32 1.08 7.06
C HIS A 260 -16.32 1.06 8.60
N PRO A 261 -17.29 0.38 9.23
CA PRO A 261 -18.64 0.13 8.72
C PRO A 261 -19.34 1.46 8.40
N TRP A 262 -20.20 1.52 7.38
CA TRP A 262 -20.72 2.80 6.87
C TRP A 262 -21.54 3.60 7.88
N LYS A 263 -22.24 2.92 8.80
CA LYS A 263 -23.05 3.56 9.87
C LYS A 263 -22.22 4.18 10.97
N ASN A 264 -20.99 3.72 11.16
CA ASN A 264 -20.08 4.18 12.21
C ASN A 264 -18.65 4.08 11.68
N ALA A 265 -18.37 4.87 10.65
CA ALA A 265 -17.14 4.77 9.89
C ALA A 265 -15.92 5.04 10.78
N ILE A 266 -14.99 4.10 10.80
CA ILE A 266 -13.86 4.17 11.74
C ILE A 266 -12.72 4.99 11.14
N ALA A 267 -12.31 4.74 9.89
CA ALA A 267 -11.20 5.48 9.28
C ALA A 267 -11.40 7.00 9.34
N PRO A 268 -12.59 7.57 9.09
CA PRO A 268 -12.78 9.01 9.23
C PRO A 268 -12.72 9.55 10.67
N SER A 269 -12.69 8.68 11.68
CA SER A 269 -12.42 9.03 13.08
C SER A 269 -10.94 8.91 13.46
N ARG A 270 -10.06 8.46 12.55
CA ARG A 270 -8.63 8.24 12.80
C ARG A 270 -7.82 9.39 12.22
N ILE A 271 -6.90 9.92 13.03
CA ILE A 271 -6.14 11.11 12.65
C ILE A 271 -5.24 10.87 11.42
N TRP A 272 -4.61 9.69 11.32
CA TRP A 272 -3.77 9.29 10.19
C TRP A 272 -4.59 9.20 8.89
N CYS A 273 -5.77 8.60 8.92
CA CYS A 273 -6.64 8.53 7.75
C CYS A 273 -7.12 9.93 7.32
N LEU A 274 -7.50 10.79 8.26
CA LEU A 274 -7.88 12.17 7.94
C LEU A 274 -6.71 12.98 7.36
N PHE A 275 -5.50 12.79 7.88
CA PHE A 275 -4.29 13.38 7.30
C PHE A 275 -4.10 12.99 5.83
N GLU A 276 -4.29 11.72 5.50
CA GLU A 276 -4.19 11.22 4.12
C GLU A 276 -5.25 11.87 3.23
N ALA A 277 -6.49 11.96 3.70
CA ALA A 277 -7.58 12.61 2.96
C ALA A 277 -7.34 14.11 2.73
N VAL A 278 -6.93 14.86 3.77
CA VAL A 278 -6.64 16.30 3.64
C VAL A 278 -5.42 16.52 2.73
N THR A 279 -4.42 15.65 2.81
CA THR A 279 -3.24 15.72 1.93
C THR A 279 -3.59 15.43 0.47
N ALA A 280 -4.53 14.53 0.20
CA ALA A 280 -5.06 14.32 -1.15
C ALA A 280 -5.72 15.58 -1.71
N VAL A 281 -6.61 16.19 -0.93
CA VAL A 281 -7.30 17.44 -1.30
C VAL A 281 -6.30 18.57 -1.57
N GLU A 282 -5.29 18.72 -0.71
CA GLU A 282 -4.25 19.74 -0.84
C GLU A 282 -3.44 19.59 -2.13
N PHE A 283 -3.10 18.36 -2.53
CA PHE A 283 -2.38 18.11 -3.77
C PHE A 283 -3.27 18.00 -5.01
N GLY A 284 -4.60 18.16 -4.88
CA GLY A 284 -5.54 17.97 -5.98
C GLY A 284 -5.62 16.52 -6.47
N VAL A 285 -5.26 15.56 -5.62
CA VAL A 285 -5.38 14.12 -5.88
C VAL A 285 -6.84 13.71 -5.60
N ASN A 286 -7.40 12.85 -6.44
CA ASN A 286 -8.80 12.42 -6.30
C ASN A 286 -9.01 11.74 -4.94
N LEU A 287 -10.05 12.15 -4.20
CA LEU A 287 -10.46 11.49 -2.96
C LEU A 287 -11.70 10.64 -3.24
N GLU A 288 -11.54 9.32 -3.21
CA GLU A 288 -12.58 8.36 -3.56
C GLU A 288 -13.14 7.68 -2.32
N LEU A 289 -14.41 7.96 -2.00
CA LEU A 289 -15.07 7.34 -0.85
C LEU A 289 -15.46 5.90 -1.16
N LEU A 290 -14.86 4.95 -0.45
CA LEU A 290 -15.13 3.53 -0.60
C LEU A 290 -15.92 2.99 0.58
N VAL A 291 -17.19 2.71 0.33
CA VAL A 291 -18.12 2.07 1.26
C VAL A 291 -18.12 0.56 1.07
N GLU A 292 -18.29 -0.18 2.17
CA GLU A 292 -18.44 -1.64 2.20
C GLU A 292 -19.59 -2.12 1.30
N SER A 293 -19.49 -3.34 0.78
CA SER A 293 -20.44 -3.87 -0.21
C SER A 293 -21.87 -4.03 0.33
N GLU A 294 -22.03 -4.27 1.63
CA GLU A 294 -23.35 -4.32 2.29
C GLU A 294 -24.15 -3.02 2.11
N PHE A 295 -23.47 -1.88 2.05
CA PHE A 295 -24.09 -0.59 1.79
C PHE A 295 -24.73 -0.53 0.40
N ARG A 296 -24.09 -1.13 -0.62
CA ARG A 296 -24.64 -1.20 -1.99
C ARG A 296 -25.89 -2.07 -2.09
N ASN A 297 -26.04 -3.01 -1.16
CA ASN A 297 -27.22 -3.88 -1.06
C ASN A 297 -28.36 -3.27 -0.22
N THR A 298 -28.17 -2.05 0.31
CA THR A 298 -29.24 -1.35 1.02
C THR A 298 -30.37 -1.00 0.05
N LYS A 299 -31.62 -1.17 0.50
CA LYS A 299 -32.81 -0.74 -0.26
C LYS A 299 -33.01 0.78 -0.27
N MET A 300 -31.96 1.55 0.02
CA MET A 300 -32.03 3.02 0.07
C MET A 300 -32.10 3.58 -1.35
N SER A 301 -32.91 4.61 -1.53
CA SER A 301 -32.88 5.39 -2.76
C SER A 301 -31.56 6.14 -2.89
N LYS A 302 -31.17 6.50 -4.12
CA LYS A 302 -29.97 7.30 -4.40
C LYS A 302 -29.91 8.60 -3.58
N GLN A 303 -31.06 9.24 -3.33
CA GLN A 303 -31.10 10.47 -2.52
C GLN A 303 -30.82 10.20 -1.04
N GLN A 304 -31.38 9.13 -0.47
CA GLN A 304 -31.10 8.73 0.91
C GLN A 304 -29.62 8.35 1.10
N LEU A 305 -29.03 7.72 0.08
CA LEU A 305 -27.62 7.37 0.03
C LEU A 305 -26.74 8.62 0.05
N LEU A 306 -27.03 9.59 -0.82
CA LEU A 306 -26.30 10.87 -0.85
C LEU A 306 -26.42 11.65 0.46
N ASN A 307 -27.62 11.71 1.04
CA ASN A 307 -27.81 12.38 2.33
C ASN A 307 -27.01 11.71 3.45
N SER A 308 -26.97 10.38 3.49
CA SER A 308 -26.22 9.64 4.52
C SER A 308 -24.71 9.83 4.36
N LEU A 309 -24.21 9.82 3.12
CA LEU A 309 -22.81 10.12 2.83
C LEU A 309 -22.46 11.57 3.18
N GLN A 310 -23.33 12.53 2.84
CA GLN A 310 -23.12 13.92 3.18
C GLN A 310 -23.11 14.14 4.70
N GLU A 311 -23.97 13.46 5.45
CA GLU A 311 -23.97 13.50 6.91
C GLU A 311 -22.67 12.90 7.50
N ALA A 312 -22.23 11.76 6.99
CA ALA A 312 -20.97 11.14 7.39
C ALA A 312 -19.76 12.04 7.10
N VAL A 313 -19.74 12.70 5.93
CA VAL A 313 -18.68 13.66 5.55
C VAL A 313 -18.76 14.96 6.35
N SER A 314 -19.97 15.47 6.62
CA SER A 314 -20.16 16.70 7.43
C SER A 314 -19.82 16.50 8.90
N GLY A 315 -19.86 15.25 9.38
CA GLY A 315 -19.44 14.89 10.73
C GLY A 315 -17.93 14.72 10.91
N LEU A 316 -17.13 14.83 9.83
CA LEU A 316 -15.69 14.68 9.90
C LEU A 316 -15.06 15.89 10.58
N ASP A 317 -14.48 15.63 11.75
CA ASP A 317 -13.87 16.65 12.59
C ASP A 317 -12.49 16.16 13.03
N VAL A 318 -11.46 16.74 12.41
CA VAL A 318 -10.04 16.42 12.69
C VAL A 318 -9.72 16.65 14.17
N SER A 319 -10.36 17.60 14.84
CA SER A 319 -10.12 17.89 16.26
C SER A 319 -10.58 16.75 17.18
N LYS A 320 -11.61 15.99 16.76
CA LYS A 320 -12.16 14.84 17.48
C LYS A 320 -11.52 13.51 17.05
N ALA A 321 -10.61 13.53 16.09
CA ALA A 321 -9.98 12.34 15.59
C ALA A 321 -9.06 11.68 16.64
N LYS A 322 -9.02 10.36 16.61
CA LYS A 322 -8.32 9.50 17.56
C LYS A 322 -6.98 9.06 17.00
N ALA A 323 -5.99 8.94 17.87
CA ALA A 323 -4.72 8.30 17.60
C ALA A 323 -4.44 7.23 18.66
N THR A 324 -3.67 6.21 18.27
CA THR A 324 -3.10 5.27 19.24
C THR A 324 -1.90 5.88 19.95
N VAL A 325 -1.20 6.80 19.30
CA VAL A 325 -0.04 7.53 19.81
C VAL A 325 -0.41 9.01 19.85
N GLU A 326 -0.47 9.62 21.04
CA GLU A 326 -0.96 11.00 21.19
C GLU A 326 -0.03 12.03 20.52
N SER A 327 1.28 11.80 20.49
CA SER A 327 2.22 12.68 19.78
C SER A 327 1.94 12.75 18.27
N ASP A 328 1.46 11.66 17.67
CA ASP A 328 1.03 11.66 16.26
C ASP A 328 -0.19 12.56 16.07
N ARG A 329 -1.12 12.52 17.03
CA ARG A 329 -2.31 13.37 17.02
C ARG A 329 -1.95 14.84 17.07
N GLU A 330 -1.10 15.22 18.01
CA GLU A 330 -0.64 16.61 18.17
C GLU A 330 0.09 17.11 16.93
N MET A 331 0.98 16.28 16.39
CA MET A 331 1.74 16.56 15.17
C MET A 331 0.81 16.81 13.99
N ILE A 332 -0.10 15.87 13.70
CA ILE A 332 -1.00 15.95 12.54
C ILE A 332 -2.00 17.10 12.70
N ILE A 333 -2.57 17.32 13.89
CA ILE A 333 -3.43 18.48 14.13
C ILE A 333 -2.65 19.77 13.89
N GLY A 334 -1.39 19.84 14.34
CA GLY A 334 -0.50 20.96 14.07
C GLY A 334 -0.23 21.18 12.58
N MET A 335 -0.08 20.09 11.80
CA MET A 335 0.08 20.15 10.34
C MET A 335 -1.20 20.65 9.67
N VAL A 336 -2.37 20.13 10.05
CA VAL A 336 -3.67 20.50 9.46
C VAL A 336 -4.04 21.94 9.79
N LYS A 337 -3.85 22.41 11.03
CA LYS A 337 -4.15 23.80 11.44
C LYS A 337 -3.33 24.86 10.71
N LYS A 338 -2.16 24.49 10.19
CA LYS A 338 -1.30 25.39 9.40
C LYS A 338 -1.78 25.54 7.95
N ARG A 339 -2.78 24.78 7.51
CA ARG A 339 -3.32 24.79 6.14
C ARG A 339 -4.51 25.76 6.03
N GLU A 340 -4.63 26.48 4.92
CA GLU A 340 -5.80 27.32 4.65
C GLU A 340 -7.07 26.45 4.54
N GLY A 341 -8.09 26.76 5.35
CA GLY A 341 -9.32 25.97 5.48
C GLY A 341 -9.40 25.04 6.69
N GLY A 342 -8.36 25.02 7.55
CA GLY A 342 -8.32 24.15 8.74
C GLY A 342 -9.07 24.68 9.97
N VAL A 343 -10.42 24.61 9.96
CA VAL A 343 -11.30 24.32 11.13
C VAL A 343 -12.57 23.64 10.62
#